data_AF-A0A8H4NTW1-F1
#
_entry.id   AF-A0A8H4NTW1-F1
#
_cell.length_a   1.000
_cell.length_b   1.000
_cell.length_c   1.000
_cell.angle_alpha   90.00
_cell.angle_beta   90.00
_cell.angle_gamma   90.00
#
_symmetry.space_group_name_H-M   'P 1'
#
loop_
_entity.id
_entity.type
_entity.pdbx_description
1 polymer ?
#
loop_
_entity_poly.entity_id
_entity_poly.type
_entity_poly.pdbx_seq_one_letter_code
_entity_poly.pdbx_strand_id
1 'polypeptide(L)'
;MKFSTITAILFSQAGLSLAAPPTLTRRAPATAIESIKGDNGIETPLPIQPGMVDNCDKFFFVPENIGCLHVAQYFGITVKQFVEWNPTVGGEECRYLWANANVCVRTIGYEYPRTTACYGSNNILPWGKNKNPARTAISDWCAKDNHTYKKDEKRKGCVNAPDGSGKFTWTIENHHMRDTELTVGECRSNLVQGPNQCAEGGAQIRTKSWVIHTEYNTGKC
;
A
#
# COMPACT_ATOMS: atom_id res chain seq x y z
N MET A 1 18.46 33.42 -81.05
CA MET A 1 17.19 34.18 -81.12
C MET A 1 17.00 34.82 -79.75
N LYS A 2 17.42 36.07 -79.60
CA LYS A 2 16.61 37.31 -79.43
C LYS A 2 15.93 37.44 -78.05
N PHE A 3 16.42 38.42 -77.28
CA PHE A 3 15.78 39.47 -76.45
C PHE A 3 14.59 39.11 -75.53
N SER A 4 14.27 39.76 -74.41
CA SER A 4 14.90 40.69 -73.45
C SER A 4 13.77 41.12 -72.47
N THR A 5 14.12 41.38 -71.20
CA THR A 5 13.56 42.42 -70.29
C THR A 5 12.25 42.22 -69.46
N ILE A 6 12.35 42.75 -68.21
CA ILE A 6 11.38 43.39 -67.28
C ILE A 6 10.80 42.50 -66.15
N THR A 7 11.35 42.56 -64.92
CA THR A 7 11.07 43.47 -63.77
C THR A 7 9.71 43.26 -63.09
N ALA A 8 9.72 42.83 -61.82
CA ALA A 8 8.95 43.43 -60.73
C ALA A 8 9.29 42.76 -59.38
N ILE A 9 9.81 43.57 -58.46
CA ILE A 9 9.95 43.27 -57.04
C ILE A 9 8.60 43.62 -56.39
N LEU A 10 8.01 42.68 -55.65
CA LEU A 10 6.98 42.96 -54.66
C LEU A 10 7.31 42.20 -53.37
N PHE A 11 7.65 42.98 -52.35
CA PHE A 11 7.65 42.57 -50.95
C PHE A 11 6.19 42.30 -50.52
N SER A 12 5.92 41.14 -49.91
CA SER A 12 4.88 41.06 -48.89
C SER A 12 5.18 39.95 -47.85
N GLN A 13 5.58 40.43 -46.68
CA GLN A 13 5.23 39.94 -45.34
C GLN A 13 5.42 38.45 -45.02
N ALA A 14 6.49 38.19 -44.26
CA ALA A 14 6.55 37.10 -43.31
C ALA A 14 5.40 37.26 -42.28
N GLY A 15 4.37 36.42 -42.40
CA GLY A 15 3.41 36.21 -41.34
C GLY A 15 4.03 35.31 -40.28
N LEU A 16 4.46 35.89 -39.15
CA LEU A 16 4.66 35.12 -37.92
C LEU A 16 3.29 34.59 -37.48
N SER A 17 3.02 33.31 -37.73
CA SER A 17 1.91 32.61 -37.10
C SER A 17 2.23 32.43 -35.61
N LEU A 18 1.65 33.30 -34.77
CA LEU A 18 1.53 33.08 -33.33
C LEU A 18 0.64 31.85 -33.13
N ALA A 19 1.25 30.68 -32.95
CA ALA A 19 0.54 29.50 -32.47
C ALA A 19 0.01 29.80 -31.06
N ALA A 20 -1.31 29.77 -30.89
CA ALA A 20 -1.94 29.89 -29.60
C ALA A 20 -1.47 28.77 -28.65
N PRO A 21 -1.31 29.03 -27.35
CA PRO A 21 -0.96 27.99 -26.39
C PRO A 21 -2.06 26.91 -26.36
N PRO A 22 -1.70 25.63 -26.15
CA PRO A 22 -2.67 24.56 -26.05
C PRO A 22 -3.65 24.86 -24.92
N THR A 23 -4.93 24.92 -25.25
CA THR A 23 -6.01 25.10 -24.30
C THR A 23 -6.02 23.90 -23.36
N LEU A 24 -5.75 24.11 -22.06
CA LEU A 24 -5.92 23.08 -21.06
C LEU A 24 -7.40 22.67 -21.06
N THR A 25 -7.69 21.47 -21.56
CA THR A 25 -9.03 20.90 -21.54
C THR A 25 -9.48 20.75 -20.09
N ARG A 26 -10.40 21.63 -19.66
CA ARG A 26 -11.03 21.60 -18.34
C ARG A 26 -11.76 20.26 -18.17
N ARG A 27 -11.31 19.47 -17.19
CA ARG A 27 -11.89 18.18 -16.81
C ARG A 27 -13.39 18.36 -16.49
N ALA A 28 -14.24 17.58 -17.12
CA ALA A 28 -15.68 17.58 -16.83
C ALA A 28 -15.90 17.14 -15.37
N PRO A 29 -16.84 17.74 -14.63
CA PRO A 29 -17.19 17.28 -13.30
C PRO A 29 -17.79 15.86 -13.37
N ALA A 30 -17.37 15.01 -12.44
CA ALA A 30 -17.91 13.67 -12.25
C ALA A 30 -19.44 13.74 -12.14
N THR A 31 -20.15 13.14 -13.10
CA THR A 31 -21.61 13.00 -13.01
C THR A 31 -21.90 11.82 -12.10
N ALA A 32 -22.58 12.06 -10.97
CA ALA A 32 -23.01 11.00 -10.08
C ALA A 32 -24.02 10.09 -10.81
N ILE A 33 -23.68 8.83 -10.96
CA ILE A 33 -24.63 7.76 -11.30
C ILE A 33 -25.27 7.36 -9.97
N GLU A 34 -26.59 7.22 -9.90
CA GLU A 34 -27.31 6.95 -8.65
C GLU A 34 -26.79 5.71 -7.89
N SER A 35 -27.00 5.68 -6.57
CA SER A 35 -26.55 4.58 -5.69
C SER A 35 -27.33 3.32 -6.05
N ILE A 36 -26.72 2.47 -6.85
CA ILE A 36 -27.21 1.11 -7.08
C ILE A 36 -26.73 0.24 -5.93
N LYS A 37 -27.69 -0.37 -5.22
CA LYS A 37 -27.39 -1.56 -4.40
C LYS A 37 -26.91 -2.62 -5.39
N GLY A 38 -25.61 -2.86 -5.43
CA GLY A 38 -25.02 -3.86 -6.31
C GLY A 38 -25.56 -5.25 -5.97
N ASP A 39 -25.36 -6.21 -6.89
CA ASP A 39 -25.75 -7.62 -6.71
C ASP A 39 -25.08 -8.27 -5.48
N ASN A 40 -24.06 -7.61 -4.92
CA ASN A 40 -23.35 -8.01 -3.72
C ASN A 40 -24.01 -7.54 -2.40
N GLY A 41 -25.09 -6.78 -2.46
CA GLY A 41 -25.82 -6.28 -1.28
C GLY A 41 -25.14 -5.17 -0.50
N ILE A 42 -24.03 -4.61 -0.99
CA ILE A 42 -23.28 -3.51 -0.38
C ILE A 42 -23.72 -2.19 -1.03
N GLU A 43 -24.03 -1.20 -0.18
CA GLU A 43 -24.33 0.14 -0.68
C GLU A 43 -23.04 0.84 -1.11
N THR A 44 -23.00 1.26 -2.37
CA THR A 44 -21.83 1.94 -2.93
C THR A 44 -21.92 3.45 -2.67
N PRO A 45 -20.95 4.06 -1.96
CA PRO A 45 -20.99 5.49 -1.65
C PRO A 45 -20.80 6.35 -2.90
N LEU A 46 -21.58 7.42 -3.01
CA LEU A 46 -21.49 8.40 -4.10
C LEU A 46 -20.68 9.64 -3.71
N PRO A 47 -20.07 10.34 -4.70
CA PRO A 47 -19.92 9.94 -6.10
C PRO A 47 -18.86 8.83 -6.25
N ILE A 48 -18.95 8.04 -7.32
CA ILE A 48 -17.93 7.03 -7.68
C ILE A 48 -17.13 7.49 -8.90
N GLN A 49 -15.92 6.94 -9.03
CA GLN A 49 -15.26 6.92 -10.33
C GLN A 49 -15.86 5.76 -11.18
N PRO A 50 -16.34 6.03 -12.41
CA PRO A 50 -16.93 5.00 -13.26
C PRO A 50 -15.98 3.85 -13.56
N GLY A 51 -16.52 2.64 -13.74
CA GLY A 51 -15.75 1.45 -14.10
C GLY A 51 -14.99 0.81 -12.94
N MET A 52 -15.29 1.19 -11.70
CA MET A 52 -14.95 0.42 -10.50
C MET A 52 -15.63 -0.96 -10.52
N VAL A 53 -15.00 -1.99 -9.96
CA VAL A 53 -15.56 -3.35 -9.90
C VAL A 53 -16.81 -3.45 -9.01
N ASP A 54 -17.74 -4.33 -9.39
CA ASP A 54 -19.03 -4.50 -8.69
C ASP A 54 -18.92 -5.28 -7.36
N ASN A 55 -17.86 -6.08 -7.18
CA ASN A 55 -17.65 -6.87 -5.97
C ASN A 55 -16.83 -6.13 -4.91
N CYS A 56 -16.80 -4.80 -4.96
CA CYS A 56 -16.11 -3.98 -3.97
C CYS A 56 -16.83 -4.03 -2.60
N ASP A 57 -16.06 -4.19 -1.52
CA ASP A 57 -16.58 -4.18 -0.15
C ASP A 57 -15.94 -3.11 0.75
N LYS A 58 -14.94 -2.40 0.22
CA LYS A 58 -14.33 -1.26 0.89
C LYS A 58 -13.98 -0.17 -0.12
N PHE A 59 -14.48 1.02 0.18
CA PHE A 59 -14.30 2.20 -0.67
C PHE A 59 -13.34 3.20 -0.03
N PHE A 60 -12.70 4.00 -0.88
CA PHE A 60 -11.89 5.14 -0.47
C PHE A 60 -12.32 6.37 -1.25
N PHE A 61 -12.75 7.41 -0.54
CA PHE A 61 -13.01 8.71 -1.13
C PHE A 61 -11.69 9.43 -1.35
N VAL A 62 -11.30 9.59 -2.62
CA VAL A 62 -9.97 10.08 -3.01
C VAL A 62 -9.88 11.59 -2.78
N PRO A 63 -9.04 12.08 -1.85
CA PRO A 63 -8.75 13.51 -1.72
C PRO A 63 -7.98 14.04 -2.93
N GLU A 64 -7.93 15.36 -3.09
CA GLU A 64 -7.06 16.00 -4.08
C GLU A 64 -5.59 15.64 -3.87
N ASN A 65 -4.82 15.61 -4.97
CA ASN A 65 -3.37 15.33 -5.00
C ASN A 65 -2.95 13.94 -4.47
N ILE A 66 -3.88 12.98 -4.38
CA ILE A 66 -3.57 11.58 -4.09
C ILE A 66 -3.39 10.80 -5.40
N GLY A 67 -2.42 9.89 -5.41
CA GLY A 67 -2.12 8.99 -6.54
C GLY A 67 -2.13 7.51 -6.15
N CYS A 68 -2.03 6.63 -7.13
CA CYS A 68 -2.14 5.17 -6.97
C CYS A 68 -1.19 4.62 -5.90
N LEU A 69 0.07 5.06 -5.88
CA LEU A 69 1.05 4.61 -4.91
C LEU A 69 0.65 4.94 -3.47
N HIS A 70 0.13 6.14 -3.25
CA HIS A 70 -0.35 6.57 -1.93
C HIS A 70 -1.53 5.72 -1.48
N VAL A 71 -2.52 5.48 -2.35
CA VAL A 71 -3.68 4.62 -2.05
C VAL A 71 -3.20 3.19 -1.74
N ALA A 72 -2.34 2.63 -2.59
CA ALA A 72 -1.78 1.30 -2.42
C ALA A 72 -1.09 1.13 -1.05
N GLN A 73 -0.23 2.06 -0.67
CA GLN A 73 0.44 2.05 0.64
C GLN A 73 -0.54 2.23 1.81
N TYR A 74 -1.51 3.14 1.67
CA TYR A 74 -2.51 3.45 2.69
C TYR A 74 -3.39 2.25 3.06
N PHE A 75 -3.66 1.39 2.07
CA PHE A 75 -4.48 0.19 2.24
C PHE A 75 -3.69 -1.12 2.28
N GLY A 76 -2.39 -1.10 2.01
CA GLY A 76 -1.56 -2.30 2.01
C GLY A 76 -1.86 -3.26 0.86
N ILE A 77 -2.17 -2.71 -0.30
CA ILE A 77 -2.39 -3.42 -1.56
C ILE A 77 -1.30 -3.02 -2.57
N THR A 78 -1.19 -3.73 -3.70
CA THR A 78 -0.29 -3.31 -4.78
C THR A 78 -0.99 -2.28 -5.67
N VAL A 79 -0.21 -1.45 -6.38
CA VAL A 79 -0.76 -0.53 -7.39
C VAL A 79 -1.50 -1.32 -8.47
N LYS A 80 -0.94 -2.45 -8.92
CA LYS A 80 -1.59 -3.35 -9.87
C LYS A 80 -2.97 -3.82 -9.37
N GLN A 81 -3.08 -4.21 -8.10
CA GLN A 81 -4.34 -4.63 -7.52
C GLN A 81 -5.36 -3.48 -7.46
N PHE A 82 -4.90 -2.29 -7.10
CA PHE A 82 -5.75 -1.09 -7.09
C PHE A 82 -6.28 -0.75 -8.49
N VAL A 83 -5.43 -0.84 -9.52
CA VAL A 83 -5.81 -0.63 -10.92
C VAL A 83 -6.75 -1.73 -11.43
N GLU A 84 -6.54 -2.98 -11.01
CA GLU A 84 -7.44 -4.09 -11.35
C GLU A 84 -8.87 -3.85 -10.81
N TRP A 85 -8.99 -3.30 -9.61
CA TRP A 85 -10.30 -2.97 -9.03
C TRP A 85 -10.88 -1.64 -9.53
N ASN A 86 -10.06 -0.79 -10.13
CA ASN A 86 -10.46 0.50 -10.70
C ASN A 86 -9.84 0.75 -12.09
N PRO A 87 -10.20 -0.03 -13.12
CA PRO A 87 -9.57 0.02 -14.45
C PRO A 87 -9.48 1.41 -15.09
N THR A 88 -10.39 2.33 -14.75
CA THR A 88 -10.46 3.66 -15.34
C THR A 88 -9.51 4.69 -14.72
N VAL A 89 -8.73 4.33 -13.70
CA VAL A 89 -7.75 5.26 -13.06
C VAL A 89 -6.57 5.61 -13.96
N GLY A 90 -6.46 5.00 -15.15
CA GLY A 90 -5.47 5.37 -16.15
C GLY A 90 -4.14 4.63 -16.06
N GLY A 91 -4.16 3.42 -15.50
CA GLY A 91 -3.00 2.55 -15.30
C GLY A 91 -2.26 2.82 -13.97
N GLU A 92 -1.08 2.22 -13.81
CA GLU A 92 -0.27 2.35 -12.59
C GLU A 92 0.15 3.80 -12.28
N GLU A 93 0.25 4.62 -13.33
CA GLU A 93 0.53 6.07 -13.24
C GLU A 93 -0.67 6.90 -12.77
N CYS A 94 -1.84 6.29 -12.56
CA CYS A 94 -3.04 6.97 -12.07
C CYS A 94 -3.48 8.21 -12.88
N ARG A 95 -3.19 8.24 -14.19
CA ARG A 95 -3.40 9.41 -15.08
C ARG A 95 -4.83 9.96 -15.07
N TYR A 96 -5.80 9.11 -14.77
CA TYR A 96 -7.21 9.44 -14.80
C TYR A 96 -7.91 9.19 -13.46
N LEU A 97 -7.18 9.06 -12.36
CA LEU A 97 -7.77 9.02 -11.03
C LEU A 97 -8.55 10.32 -10.75
N TRP A 98 -9.81 10.19 -10.32
CA TRP A 98 -10.68 11.31 -9.98
C TRP A 98 -10.48 11.66 -8.51
N ALA A 99 -10.25 12.94 -8.24
CA ALA A 99 -10.40 13.47 -6.89
C ALA A 99 -11.88 13.64 -6.56
N ASN A 100 -12.20 13.64 -5.26
CA ASN A 100 -13.55 13.78 -4.74
C ASN A 100 -14.52 12.71 -5.26
N ALA A 101 -14.03 11.48 -5.46
CA ALA A 101 -14.81 10.32 -5.89
C ALA A 101 -14.35 9.06 -5.16
N ASN A 102 -15.26 8.10 -5.01
CA ASN A 102 -14.98 6.80 -4.40
C ASN A 102 -14.35 5.84 -5.41
N VAL A 103 -13.34 5.12 -4.93
CA VAL A 103 -12.67 4.00 -5.61
C VAL A 103 -12.65 2.77 -4.72
N CYS A 104 -12.49 1.60 -5.32
CA CYS A 104 -12.41 0.34 -4.60
C CYS A 104 -11.03 0.09 -4.04
N VAL A 105 -10.93 -0.30 -2.78
CA VAL A 105 -9.67 -0.62 -2.11
C VAL A 105 -9.68 -1.97 -1.40
N ARG A 106 -10.79 -2.72 -1.54
CA ARG A 106 -10.89 -4.14 -1.21
C ARG A 106 -12.13 -4.74 -1.87
N THR A 107 -12.02 -5.99 -2.32
CA THR A 107 -13.14 -6.77 -2.84
C THR A 107 -13.54 -7.87 -1.86
N ILE A 108 -14.77 -8.38 -2.02
CA ILE A 108 -15.30 -9.45 -1.19
C ILE A 108 -14.39 -10.68 -1.26
N GLY A 109 -14.02 -11.22 -0.09
CA GLY A 109 -13.17 -12.41 0.00
C GLY A 109 -11.68 -12.13 -0.24
N TYR A 110 -11.27 -10.89 -0.49
CA TYR A 110 -9.86 -10.57 -0.61
C TYR A 110 -9.13 -10.72 0.73
N GLU A 111 -8.16 -11.64 0.75
CA GLU A 111 -7.23 -11.81 1.85
C GLU A 111 -5.90 -11.13 1.54
N TYR A 112 -5.38 -10.39 2.50
CA TYR A 112 -4.07 -9.75 2.34
C TYR A 112 -2.97 -10.82 2.30
N PRO A 113 -2.08 -10.79 1.29
CA PRO A 113 -0.98 -11.73 1.24
C PRO A 113 -0.06 -11.50 2.43
N ARG A 114 0.34 -12.61 3.07
CA ARG A 114 1.36 -12.63 4.11
C ARG A 114 2.58 -13.38 3.59
N THR A 115 3.70 -12.69 3.49
CA THR A 115 4.98 -13.31 3.15
C THR A 115 5.83 -13.45 4.39
N THR A 116 6.51 -14.59 4.54
CA THR A 116 7.49 -14.82 5.62
C THR A 116 8.82 -15.23 4.98
N ALA A 117 9.85 -14.43 5.19
CA ALA A 117 11.22 -14.69 4.75
C ALA A 117 12.07 -15.07 5.96
N CYS A 118 12.54 -16.31 5.98
CA CYS A 118 13.37 -16.84 7.07
C CYS A 118 14.85 -16.49 6.83
N TYR A 119 15.58 -16.21 7.91
CA TYR A 119 17.01 -15.92 7.85
C TYR A 119 17.73 -16.31 9.14
N GLY A 120 19.05 -16.49 9.03
CA GLY A 120 19.94 -16.76 10.16
C GLY A 120 21.19 -15.90 10.09
N SER A 121 21.92 -15.84 11.20
CA SER A 121 23.21 -15.14 11.34
C SER A 121 23.93 -15.67 12.58
N ASN A 122 25.21 -15.33 12.77
CA ASN A 122 26.01 -15.80 13.91
C ASN A 122 25.43 -15.42 15.28
N ASN A 123 24.66 -14.33 15.34
CA ASN A 123 24.02 -13.86 16.57
C ASN A 123 22.56 -14.31 16.71
N ILE A 124 22.03 -15.04 15.72
CA ILE A 124 20.67 -15.56 15.71
C ILE A 124 20.74 -17.05 16.03
N LEU A 125 20.05 -17.44 17.09
CA LEU A 125 19.93 -18.80 17.58
C LEU A 125 18.72 -19.48 16.93
N PRO A 126 18.83 -20.77 16.58
CA PRO A 126 17.68 -21.52 16.07
C PRO A 126 16.63 -21.71 17.17
N TRP A 127 15.33 -21.54 16.85
CA TRP A 127 14.29 -21.57 17.88
C TRP A 127 14.23 -22.87 18.67
N GLY A 128 14.43 -24.03 18.05
CA GLY A 128 14.45 -25.33 18.72
C GLY A 128 13.36 -25.51 19.79
N LYS A 129 13.78 -25.87 21.01
CA LYS A 129 12.88 -26.01 22.19
C LYS A 129 12.24 -24.68 22.65
N ASN A 130 12.83 -23.55 22.26
CA ASN A 130 12.40 -22.21 22.65
C ASN A 130 11.26 -21.65 21.79
N LYS A 131 10.76 -22.41 20.80
CA LYS A 131 9.55 -22.05 20.02
C LYS A 131 8.35 -21.74 20.91
N ASN A 132 8.03 -22.64 21.86
CA ASN A 132 6.84 -22.48 22.72
C ASN A 132 6.99 -21.28 23.67
N PRO A 133 8.11 -21.13 24.42
CA PRO A 133 8.37 -19.93 25.22
C PRO A 133 8.27 -18.63 24.42
N ALA A 134 8.81 -18.59 23.20
CA ALA A 134 8.76 -17.41 22.35
C ALA A 134 7.32 -17.03 21.98
N ARG A 135 6.48 -18.02 21.61
CA ARG A 135 5.06 -17.76 21.32
C ARG A 135 4.29 -17.24 22.54
N THR A 136 4.58 -17.77 23.72
CA THR A 136 3.99 -17.25 24.97
C THR A 136 4.41 -15.81 25.23
N ALA A 137 5.71 -15.51 25.13
CA ALA A 137 6.24 -14.15 25.29
C ALA A 137 5.61 -13.15 24.30
N ILE A 138 5.44 -13.57 23.04
CA ILE A 138 4.75 -12.80 22.00
C ILE A 138 3.28 -12.57 22.39
N SER A 139 2.58 -13.62 22.82
CA SER A 139 1.16 -13.53 23.19
C SER A 139 0.92 -12.57 24.35
N ASP A 140 1.79 -12.63 25.36
CA ASP A 140 1.73 -11.78 26.56
C ASP A 140 2.05 -10.32 26.23
N TRP A 141 3.01 -10.09 25.33
CA TRP A 141 3.34 -8.74 24.88
C TRP A 141 2.21 -8.16 24.03
N CYS A 142 1.69 -8.89 23.05
CA CYS A 142 0.55 -8.46 22.25
C CYS A 142 -0.71 -8.25 23.09
N ALA A 143 -0.85 -8.86 24.28
CA ALA A 143 -1.99 -8.59 25.16
C ALA A 143 -1.90 -7.24 25.88
N LYS A 144 -0.70 -6.66 25.98
CA LYS A 144 -0.39 -5.43 26.74
C LYS A 144 -0.06 -4.24 25.85
N ASP A 145 0.19 -4.50 24.56
CA ASP A 145 0.59 -3.49 23.60
C ASP A 145 -0.54 -2.48 23.34
N ASN A 146 -0.16 -1.23 23.03
CA ASN A 146 -1.12 -0.23 22.58
C ASN A 146 -1.34 -0.40 21.07
N HIS A 147 -2.30 -1.23 20.67
CA HIS A 147 -2.54 -1.68 19.29
C HIS A 147 -2.64 -0.59 18.21
N THR A 148 -2.68 0.68 18.57
CA THR A 148 -2.55 1.81 17.66
C THR A 148 -1.07 2.17 17.45
N TYR A 149 -0.64 2.13 16.19
CA TYR A 149 0.70 2.55 15.77
C TYR A 149 0.59 3.85 14.99
N LYS A 150 1.40 4.84 15.36
CA LYS A 150 1.47 6.08 14.60
C LYS A 150 2.05 5.83 13.21
N LYS A 151 1.78 6.73 12.27
CA LYS A 151 2.45 6.73 10.96
C LYS A 151 3.97 6.61 11.14
N ASP A 152 4.58 5.68 10.40
CA ASP A 152 6.03 5.40 10.41
C ASP A 152 6.59 4.96 11.78
N GLU A 153 5.73 4.63 12.76
CA GLU A 153 6.16 4.17 14.07
C GLU A 153 6.79 2.78 13.99
N LYS A 154 7.90 2.63 14.71
CA LYS A 154 8.57 1.36 14.96
C LYS A 154 8.51 1.03 16.44
N ARG A 155 7.91 -0.11 16.78
CA ARG A 155 7.87 -0.62 18.16
C ARG A 155 8.66 -1.90 18.29
N LYS A 156 9.37 -2.05 19.42
CA LYS A 156 10.21 -3.21 19.69
C LYS A 156 9.76 -3.92 20.96
N GLY A 157 9.88 -5.24 20.96
CA GLY A 157 9.77 -6.04 22.18
C GLY A 157 11.02 -6.89 22.38
N CYS A 158 11.30 -7.21 23.64
CA CYS A 158 12.42 -8.03 24.04
C CYS A 158 12.03 -8.83 25.29
N VAL A 159 12.23 -10.15 25.25
CA VAL A 159 12.05 -11.04 26.41
C VAL A 159 13.22 -12.02 26.47
N ASN A 160 13.85 -12.16 27.64
CA ASN A 160 14.92 -13.14 27.84
C ASN A 160 14.38 -14.57 27.74
N ALA A 161 15.10 -15.45 27.05
CA ALA A 161 14.73 -16.85 26.93
C ALA A 161 14.79 -17.52 28.32
N PRO A 162 13.79 -18.34 28.71
CA PRO A 162 13.75 -18.91 30.07
C PRO A 162 14.93 -19.83 30.40
N ASP A 163 15.54 -20.45 29.40
CA ASP A 163 16.72 -21.30 29.57
C ASP A 163 18.05 -20.52 29.63
N GLY A 164 17.99 -19.18 29.59
CA GLY A 164 19.15 -18.30 29.70
C GLY A 164 20.07 -18.25 28.47
N SER A 165 19.72 -18.97 27.40
CA SER A 165 20.53 -19.10 26.19
C SER A 165 20.60 -17.83 25.33
N GLY A 166 19.63 -16.93 25.47
CA GLY A 166 19.53 -15.72 24.65
C GLY A 166 18.27 -14.92 24.94
N LYS A 167 17.77 -14.21 23.93
CA LYS A 167 16.60 -13.33 24.02
C LYS A 167 15.74 -13.41 22.76
N PHE A 168 14.44 -13.34 22.95
CA PHE A 168 13.48 -13.17 21.86
C PHE A 168 13.28 -11.68 21.65
N THR A 169 13.48 -11.22 20.42
CA THR A 169 13.28 -9.83 20.03
C THR A 169 12.33 -9.76 18.86
N TRP A 170 11.54 -8.70 18.81
CA TRP A 170 10.76 -8.39 17.63
C TRP A 170 10.67 -6.89 17.41
N THR A 171 10.33 -6.55 16.17
CA THR A 171 10.03 -5.19 15.74
C THR A 171 8.75 -5.23 14.91
N ILE A 172 7.85 -4.28 15.13
CA ILE A 172 6.68 -4.00 14.30
C ILE A 172 6.82 -2.58 13.76
N GLU A 173 6.73 -2.44 12.45
CA GLU A 173 6.83 -1.16 11.74
C GLU A 173 5.54 -0.88 10.98
N ASN A 174 4.95 0.28 11.22
CA ASN A 174 3.79 0.76 10.50
C ASN A 174 4.24 1.49 9.22
N HIS A 175 4.09 0.86 8.06
CA HIS A 175 4.32 1.51 6.76
C HIS A 175 3.01 1.95 6.08
N HIS A 176 1.89 1.96 6.82
CA HIS A 176 0.73 2.69 6.36
C HIS A 176 1.02 4.17 6.54
N MET A 177 0.70 4.98 5.54
CA MET A 177 0.89 6.44 5.56
C MET A 177 -0.08 7.17 6.52
N ARG A 178 -0.46 6.52 7.64
CA ARG A 178 -1.45 6.92 8.64
C ARG A 178 -1.27 6.13 9.94
N ASP A 179 -1.89 6.63 10.99
CA ASP A 179 -2.08 5.86 12.22
C ASP A 179 -2.96 4.64 11.92
N THR A 180 -2.48 3.46 12.31
CA THR A 180 -3.13 2.20 11.98
C THR A 180 -3.16 1.27 13.18
N GLU A 181 -4.30 0.63 13.35
CA GLU A 181 -4.49 -0.41 14.35
C GLU A 181 -3.95 -1.75 13.84
N LEU A 182 -3.18 -2.42 14.68
CA LEU A 182 -2.81 -3.83 14.56
C LEU A 182 -3.47 -4.57 15.72
N THR A 183 -4.58 -5.25 15.46
CA THR A 183 -5.36 -5.92 16.52
C THR A 183 -4.50 -6.91 17.32
N VAL A 184 -4.92 -7.26 18.54
CA VAL A 184 -4.26 -8.32 19.35
C VAL A 184 -4.08 -9.60 18.54
N GLY A 185 -5.11 -9.98 17.76
CA GLY A 185 -5.10 -11.17 16.91
C GLY A 185 -4.09 -11.07 15.76
N GLU A 186 -4.07 -9.94 15.04
CA GLU A 186 -3.08 -9.71 13.98
C GLU A 186 -1.67 -9.67 14.55
N CYS A 187 -1.43 -8.97 15.66
CA CYS A 187 -0.15 -8.92 16.38
C CYS A 187 0.38 -10.32 16.68
N ARG A 188 -0.45 -11.15 17.33
CA ARG A 188 -0.10 -12.55 17.65
C ARG A 188 0.16 -13.34 16.39
N SER A 189 -0.78 -13.35 15.45
CA SER A 189 -0.70 -14.20 14.25
C SER A 189 0.48 -13.85 13.35
N ASN A 190 0.92 -12.60 13.34
CA ASN A 190 2.06 -12.15 12.54
C ASN A 190 3.40 -12.45 13.24
N LEU A 191 3.53 -12.18 14.54
CA LEU A 191 4.77 -12.42 15.27
C LEU A 191 5.09 -13.92 15.44
N VAL A 192 4.08 -14.77 15.64
CA VAL A 192 4.33 -16.22 15.83
C VAL A 192 4.83 -16.93 14.57
N GLN A 193 4.79 -16.26 13.40
CA GLN A 193 5.30 -16.80 12.14
C GLN A 193 6.78 -17.17 12.25
N GLY A 194 7.60 -16.36 12.91
CA GLY A 194 9.03 -16.65 13.09
C GLY A 194 9.27 -17.97 13.80
N PRO A 195 8.81 -18.14 15.06
CA PRO A 195 8.92 -19.40 15.78
C PRO A 195 8.28 -20.60 15.07
N ASN A 196 7.20 -20.39 14.31
CA ASN A 196 6.49 -21.47 13.64
C ASN A 196 7.18 -21.93 12.34
N GLN A 197 7.65 -21.00 11.52
CA GLN A 197 8.06 -21.28 10.13
C GLN A 197 9.58 -21.21 9.92
N CYS A 198 10.33 -20.47 10.72
CA CYS A 198 11.73 -20.14 10.44
C CYS A 198 12.67 -20.80 11.44
N ALA A 199 13.12 -22.03 11.17
CA ALA A 199 13.94 -22.82 12.10
C ALA A 199 15.25 -22.13 12.52
N GLU A 200 15.78 -21.27 11.65
CA GLU A 200 17.05 -20.55 11.78
C GLU A 200 17.02 -19.47 12.87
N GLY A 201 15.84 -19.06 13.32
CA GLY A 201 15.67 -18.10 14.42
C GLY A 201 15.22 -16.71 13.97
N GLY A 202 15.53 -16.28 12.75
CA GLY A 202 15.17 -14.97 12.20
C GLY A 202 14.04 -15.06 11.18
N ALA A 203 13.14 -14.09 11.20
CA ALA A 203 12.07 -13.97 10.21
C ALA A 203 11.71 -12.50 9.94
N GLN A 204 11.47 -12.20 8.66
CA GLN A 204 10.82 -10.97 8.21
C GLN A 204 9.44 -11.32 7.67
N ILE A 205 8.41 -10.68 8.22
CA ILE A 205 7.01 -10.85 7.83
C ILE A 205 6.54 -9.54 7.19
N ARG A 206 5.86 -9.64 6.06
CA ARG A 206 5.19 -8.52 5.40
C ARG A 206 3.74 -8.88 5.14
N THR A 207 2.83 -7.99 5.50
CA THR A 207 1.38 -8.15 5.27
C THR A 207 0.70 -6.80 5.42
N LYS A 208 -0.22 -6.44 4.52
CA LYS A 208 -1.08 -5.24 4.66
C LYS A 208 -0.27 -4.02 5.15
N SER A 209 0.82 -3.63 4.46
CA SER A 209 1.75 -2.55 4.85
C SER A 209 2.42 -2.63 6.25
N TRP A 210 2.35 -3.75 6.95
CA TRP A 210 3.18 -4.02 8.12
C TRP A 210 4.50 -4.65 7.70
N VAL A 211 5.58 -4.22 8.34
CA VAL A 211 6.88 -4.91 8.29
C VAL A 211 7.24 -5.34 9.69
N ILE A 212 7.43 -6.65 9.87
CA ILE A 212 7.61 -7.26 11.18
C ILE A 212 8.87 -8.11 11.15
N HIS A 213 9.69 -7.98 12.17
CA HIS A 213 10.88 -8.79 12.36
C HIS A 213 10.77 -9.56 13.67
N THR A 214 11.15 -10.83 13.66
CA THR A 214 11.24 -11.66 14.87
C THR A 214 12.52 -12.43 14.85
N GLU A 215 13.26 -12.39 15.96
CA GLU A 215 14.58 -13.00 16.07
C GLU A 215 14.74 -13.62 17.45
N TYR A 216 15.40 -14.76 17.50
CA TYR A 216 15.97 -15.30 18.73
C TYR A 216 17.47 -15.01 18.71
N ASN A 217 17.89 -14.02 19.47
CA ASN A 217 19.25 -13.51 19.46
C ASN A 217 20.06 -14.00 20.67
N THR A 218 21.38 -14.01 20.55
CA THR A 218 22.28 -14.14 21.69
C THR A 218 22.18 -12.92 22.62
N GLY A 219 22.62 -13.09 23.87
CA GLY A 219 22.64 -12.01 24.88
C GLY A 219 21.32 -11.81 25.61
N LYS A 220 21.17 -10.65 26.26
CA LYS A 220 20.02 -10.30 27.11
C LYS A 220 19.30 -9.03 26.67
N CYS A 221 18.02 -8.96 27.01
CA CYS A 221 17.30 -7.72 27.28
C CYS A 221 17.81 -7.20 28.64
#